data_AF-A0A699HQR5-F1
#
_entry.id   AF-A0A699HQR5-F1
#
_cell.length_a   1.000
_cell.length_b   1.000
_cell.length_c   1.000
_cell.angle_alpha   90.00
_cell.angle_beta   90.00
_cell.angle_gamma   90.00
#
_symmetry.space_group_name_H-M   'P 1'
#
loop_
_entity.id
_entity.type
_entity.pdbx_description
1 polymer ?
#
loop_
_entity_poly.entity_id
_entity_poly.type
_entity_poly.pdbx_seq_one_letter_code
_entity_poly.pdbx_strand_id
1 'polypeptide(L)' 'MSSSVGQVIRCKAAVAWEAGKPLVIEEVEVAPPQKMEVRVKILVTALCHTDVYFWEAKPRVLEFEEIQDSDPEN' A
#
# COMPACT_ATOMS: atom_id res chain seq x y z
N MET A 1 24.97 13.20 -14.24
CA MET A 1 23.69 12.86 -13.58
C MET A 1 23.23 14.09 -12.82
N SER A 2 21.97 14.52 -12.98
CA SER A 2 21.42 15.62 -12.17
C SER A 2 21.38 15.19 -10.70
N SER A 3 21.95 16.00 -9.81
CA SER A 3 21.96 15.75 -8.36
C SER A 3 20.64 16.23 -7.75
N SER A 4 19.84 15.32 -7.20
CA SER A 4 18.58 15.64 -6.51
C SER A 4 18.74 15.76 -4.99
N VAL A 5 19.97 15.88 -4.50
CA VAL A 5 20.31 15.91 -3.08
C VAL A 5 19.67 17.15 -2.42
N GLY A 6 18.95 16.94 -1.33
CA GLY A 6 18.27 18.02 -0.57
C GLY A 6 17.00 18.58 -1.22
N GLN A 7 16.59 18.08 -2.39
CA GLN A 7 15.39 18.54 -3.09
C GLN A 7 14.26 17.52 -3.02
N VAL A 8 13.01 18.02 -3.09
CA VAL A 8 11.83 17.20 -3.37
C VAL A 8 11.91 16.69 -4.80
N ILE A 9 11.56 15.42 -5.01
CA ILE A 9 11.52 14.81 -6.34
C ILE A 9 10.08 14.49 -6.71
N ARG A 10 9.74 14.69 -7.98
CA ARG A 10 8.50 14.17 -8.57
C ARG A 10 8.77 12.87 -9.32
N CYS A 11 8.04 11.82 -9.00
CA CYS A 11 8.15 10.53 -9.67
C CYS A 11 6.80 9.82 -9.76
N LYS A 12 6.70 8.84 -10.66
CA LYS A 12 5.51 7.99 -10.76
C LYS A 12 5.49 6.98 -9.62
N ALA A 13 4.31 6.78 -9.03
CA ALA A 13 4.04 5.72 -8.06
C ALA A 13 2.68 5.08 -8.34
N ALA A 14 2.49 3.86 -7.87
CA ALA A 14 1.18 3.19 -7.85
C ALA A 14 0.55 3.40 -6.47
N VAL A 15 -0.54 4.16 -6.41
CA VAL A 15 -1.17 4.59 -5.15
C VAL A 15 -2.50 3.84 -4.94
N ALA A 16 -2.64 3.23 -3.77
CA ALA A 16 -3.87 2.61 -3.30
C ALA A 16 -4.69 3.63 -2.49
N TRP A 17 -5.65 4.29 -3.13
CA TRP A 17 -6.51 5.27 -2.47
C TRP A 17 -7.60 4.62 -1.60
N GLU A 18 -8.07 3.44 -2.00
CA GLU A 18 -9.10 2.67 -1.30
C GLU A 18 -8.80 1.17 -1.40
N ALA A 19 -9.29 0.41 -0.42
CA ALA A 19 -9.17 -1.03 -0.35
C ALA A 19 -9.75 -1.73 -1.60
N GLY A 20 -8.97 -2.63 -2.20
CA GLY A 20 -9.39 -3.46 -3.33
C GLY A 20 -9.69 -2.72 -4.64
N LYS A 21 -9.54 -1.39 -4.69
CA LYS A 21 -9.66 -0.62 -5.94
C LYS A 21 -8.36 -0.65 -6.73
N PRO A 22 -8.42 -0.64 -8.08
CA PRO A 22 -7.21 -0.61 -8.91
C PRO A 22 -6.25 0.50 -8.49
N LEU A 23 -4.95 0.19 -8.43
CA LEU A 23 -3.92 1.17 -8.13
C LEU A 23 -3.90 2.26 -9.20
N VAL A 24 -3.77 3.52 -8.77
CA VAL A 24 -3.65 4.66 -9.67
C VAL A 24 -2.18 4.97 -9.90
N ILE A 25 -1.74 5.02 -11.15
CA ILE A 25 -0.39 5.47 -11.49
C ILE A 25 -0.40 6.99 -11.60
N GLU A 26 0.21 7.67 -10.64
CA GLU A 26 0.23 9.13 -10.58
C GLU A 26 1.60 9.68 -10.16
N GLU A 27 1.77 10.98 -10.31
CA GLU A 27 2.98 11.69 -9.90
C GLU A 27 2.89 12.08 -8.43
N VAL A 28 3.89 11.68 -7.65
CA VAL A 28 3.99 11.97 -6.22
C VAL A 28 5.25 12.76 -5.91
N GLU A 29 5.20 13.56 -4.84
CA GLU A 29 6.34 14.30 -4.30
C GLU A 29 7.03 13.51 -3.19
N VAL A 30 8.29 13.15 -3.42
CA VAL A 30 9.14 12.43 -2.45
C VAL A 30 10.09 13.43 -1.81
N ALA A 31 9.92 13.63 -0.50
CA ALA A 31 10.76 14.51 0.31
C ALA A 31 12.25 14.08 0.30
N PRO A 32 13.20 14.99 0.58
CA PRO A 32 14.58 14.61 0.87
C PRO A 32 14.66 13.72 2.13
N PRO A 33 15.62 12.79 2.20
CA PRO A 33 15.79 11.94 3.38
C PRO A 33 16.24 12.76 4.60
N GLN A 34 15.71 12.42 5.76
CA GLN A 34 16.12 12.97 7.05
C GLN A 34 17.33 12.22 7.63
N LYS A 35 17.70 12.56 8.88
CA LYS A 35 18.81 11.89 9.58
C LYS A 35 18.47 10.40 9.76
N MET A 36 19.41 9.53 9.37
CA MET A 36 19.26 8.06 9.39
C MET A 36 18.26 7.49 8.37
N GLU A 37 17.85 8.27 7.36
CA GLU A 37 17.01 7.78 6.26
C GLU A 37 17.81 7.65 4.96
N VAL A 38 17.35 6.75 4.08
CA VAL A 38 17.92 6.55 2.75
C VAL A 38 16.83 6.63 1.72
N ARG A 39 17.01 7.50 0.71
CA ARG A 39 16.11 7.60 -0.45
C ARG A 39 16.67 6.78 -1.61
N VAL A 40 15.94 5.76 -2.04
CA VAL A 40 16.37 4.79 -3.05
C VAL A 40 15.63 5.02 -4.37
N LYS A 41 16.36 4.97 -5.50
CA LYS A 41 15.75 4.91 -6.83
C LYS A 41 15.41 3.46 -7.17
N ILE A 42 14.14 3.11 -7.12
CA ILE A 42 13.66 1.79 -7.51
C ILE A 42 13.73 1.66 -9.04
N LEU A 43 14.48 0.67 -9.53
CA LEU A 43 14.56 0.36 -10.96
C LEU A 43 13.58 -0.76 -11.35
N VAL A 44 13.47 -1.76 -10.47
CA VAL A 44 12.58 -2.91 -10.62
C VAL A 44 12.05 -3.27 -9.23
N THR A 45 10.79 -3.66 -9.17
CA THR A 45 10.14 -4.19 -7.97
C THR A 45 9.22 -5.34 -8.37
N ALA A 46 9.04 -6.31 -7.49
CA ALA A 46 8.10 -7.43 -7.68
C ALA A 46 6.98 -7.34 -6.64
N LEU A 47 5.82 -7.90 -6.97
CA LEU A 47 4.72 -8.04 -6.02
C LEU A 47 4.80 -9.41 -5.34
N CYS A 48 4.47 -9.44 -4.06
CA CYS A 48 4.27 -10.66 -3.30
C CYS A 48 2.83 -10.75 -2.77
N HIS A 49 2.47 -11.90 -2.21
CA HIS A 49 1.15 -12.09 -1.61
C HIS A 49 0.84 -11.08 -0.50
N THR A 50 1.85 -10.62 0.24
CA THR A 50 1.67 -9.62 1.31
C THR A 50 1.18 -8.29 0.75
N ASP A 51 1.68 -7.86 -0.41
CA ASP A 51 1.24 -6.61 -1.03
C ASP A 51 -0.24 -6.68 -1.42
N VAL A 52 -0.66 -7.80 -2.04
CA VAL A 52 -2.04 -8.04 -2.43
C VAL A 52 -2.95 -8.14 -1.20
N TYR A 53 -2.53 -8.85 -0.17
CA TYR A 53 -3.27 -9.01 1.08
C TYR A 53 -3.60 -7.66 1.72
N PHE A 54 -2.61 -6.76 1.81
CA PHE A 54 -2.83 -5.43 2.36
C PHE A 54 -3.59 -4.51 1.42
N TRP A 55 -3.41 -4.64 0.10
CA TRP A 55 -4.16 -3.87 -0.88
C TRP A 55 -5.66 -4.17 -0.87
N GLU A 56 -6.05 -5.44 -0.73
CA GLU A 56 -7.46 -5.82 -0.60
C GLU A 56 -8.08 -5.32 0.71
N ALA A 57 -7.25 -5.08 1.74
CA ALA A 57 -7.63 -4.68 3.09
C ALA A 57 -8.86 -5.43 3.63
N LYS A 58 -8.98 -6.72 3.28
CA LYS A 58 -10.06 -7.58 3.78
C LYS A 58 -10.00 -7.53 5.31
N PRO A 59 -11.08 -7.11 5.98
CA PRO A 59 -11.10 -7.17 7.43
C PRO A 59 -10.82 -8.63 7.78
N ARG A 60 -9.87 -8.85 8.68
CA ARG A 60 -9.89 -10.10 9.42
C ARG A 60 -11.23 -10.07 10.14
N VAL A 61 -12.19 -10.83 9.64
CA VAL A 61 -13.12 -11.51 10.52
C VAL A 61 -12.19 -12.24 11.47
N LEU A 62 -11.85 -11.59 12.59
CA LEU A 62 -11.67 -12.36 13.80
C LEU A 62 -12.99 -13.11 13.86
N GLU A 63 -12.96 -14.41 13.60
CA GLU A 63 -14.09 -15.33 13.70
C GLU A 63 -14.62 -15.28 15.14
N PHE A 64 -15.28 -14.18 15.46
CA PHE A 64 -16.36 -14.09 16.39
C PHE A 64 -17.57 -13.80 15.51
N GLU A 65 -17.87 -14.70 14.58
CA GLU A 65 -19.27 -14.89 14.25
C GLU A 65 -19.94 -15.27 15.57
N GLU A 66 -20.89 -14.43 15.91
CA GLU A 66 -21.72 -14.50 17.09
C GLU A 66 -22.18 -15.94 17.35
N ILE A 67 -21.86 -16.44 18.53
CA ILE A 67 -22.76 -17.37 19.21
C ILE A 67 -24.10 -16.63 19.29
N GLN A 68 -25.11 -17.16 18.60
CA GLN A 68 -26.52 -16.74 18.51
C GLN A 68 -26.89 -15.99 17.22
N ASP A 69 -27.34 -16.74 16.23
CA ASP A 69 -28.78 -16.76 15.94
C ASP A 69 -29.17 -18.08 15.26
N SER A 70 -29.82 -18.92 16.07
CA SER A 70 -30.93 -19.79 15.66
C SER A 70 -30.81 -20.53 14.32
N ASP A 71 -30.54 -21.84 14.38
CA ASP A 71 -31.25 -22.78 13.51
C ASP A 71 -32.72 -22.83 13.97
N PRO A 72 -33.66 -22.33 13.17
CA PRO A 72 -34.89 -23.07 12.95
C PRO A 72 -35.08 -23.26 11.45
N GLU A 73 -35.11 -24.53 11.05
CA GLU A 73 -35.66 -25.00 9.77
C GLU A 73 -34.86 -24.64 8.50
N ASN A 74 -33.91 -25.52 8.14
CA ASN A 74 -34.10 -26.49 7.06
C ASN A 74 -32.91 -27.47 6.96
#